data_AF-A0A838K2G8-F1
#
_entry.id   AF-A0A838K2G8-F1
#
_cell.length_a   1.000
_cell.length_b   1.000
_cell.length_c   1.000
_cell.angle_alpha   90.00
_cell.angle_beta   90.00
_cell.angle_gamma   90.00
#
_symmetry.space_group_name_H-M   'P 1'
#
loop_
_entity.id
_entity.type
_entity.pdbx_description
1 polymer ?
#
loop_
_entity_poly.entity_id
_entity_poly.type
_entity_poly.pdbx_seq_one_letter_code
_entity_poly.pdbx_strand_id
1 'polypeptide(L)'
;MDERIRAFARRSALADLFAASPEHAPSLAAVAHRRVHGGDHPAVRRPELVDEAAAWVERKTPEWLTTGAVDDAVDQVLDFVEMLDAGVGGRQPAVT
;
A
#
# COMPACT_ATOMS: atom_id res chain seq x y z
N MET A 1 15.63 -13.19 20.96
CA MET A 1 16.59 -13.03 19.84
C MET A 1 16.06 -13.72 18.59
N ASP A 2 15.50 -14.92 18.74
CA ASP A 2 14.98 -15.77 17.66
C ASP A 2 13.87 -15.14 16.81
N GLU A 3 12.97 -14.36 17.40
CA GLU A 3 11.85 -13.76 16.64
C GLU A 3 12.33 -12.72 15.62
N ARG A 4 13.34 -11.91 15.97
CA ARG A 4 13.92 -10.92 15.05
C ARG A 4 14.63 -11.59 13.86
N ILE A 5 15.34 -12.69 14.13
CA ILE A 5 16.04 -13.46 13.10
C ILE A 5 15.02 -14.13 12.17
N ARG A 6 13.94 -14.69 12.74
CA ARG A 6 12.84 -15.30 11.98
C ARG A 6 12.10 -14.28 11.10
N ALA A 7 11.80 -13.11 11.64
CA ALA A 7 11.17 -12.03 10.89
C ALA A 7 12.06 -11.54 9.73
N PHE A 8 13.37 -11.42 9.96
CA PHE A 8 14.33 -11.10 8.91
C PHE A 8 14.37 -12.18 7.81
N ALA A 9 14.54 -13.45 8.18
CA ALA A 9 14.59 -14.56 7.22
C ALA A 9 13.30 -14.67 6.38
N ARG A 10 12.14 -14.44 7.00
CA ARG A 10 10.85 -14.39 6.30
C ARG A 10 10.80 -13.27 5.26
N ARG A 11 11.29 -12.06 5.59
CA ARG A 11 11.31 -10.94 4.63
C ARG A 11 12.26 -11.22 3.47
N SER A 12 13.43 -11.78 3.73
CA SER A 12 14.36 -12.20 2.66
C SER A 12 13.72 -13.23 1.73
N ALA A 13 13.08 -14.27 2.28
CA ALA A 13 12.40 -15.28 1.47
C ALA A 13 11.23 -14.71 0.64
N LEU A 14 10.50 -13.72 1.16
CA LEU A 14 9.45 -13.03 0.40
C LEU A 14 10.02 -12.18 -0.73
N ALA A 15 11.13 -11.48 -0.49
CA ALA A 15 11.81 -10.71 -1.52
C ALA A 15 12.29 -11.62 -2.67
N ASP A 16 12.87 -12.77 -2.33
CA ASP A 16 13.31 -13.77 -3.32
C ASP A 16 12.12 -14.33 -4.11
N LEU A 17 11.00 -14.64 -3.43
CA LEU A 17 9.79 -15.12 -4.07
C LEU A 17 9.23 -14.11 -5.08
N PHE A 18 9.12 -12.84 -4.70
CA PHE A 18 8.59 -11.80 -5.59
C PHE A 18 9.53 -11.45 -6.74
N ALA A 19 10.85 -11.59 -6.54
CA ALA A 19 11.82 -11.47 -7.62
C ALA A 19 11.69 -12.62 -8.64
N ALA A 20 11.40 -13.85 -8.18
CA ALA A 20 11.23 -15.01 -9.05
C ALA A 20 9.84 -15.06 -9.73
N SER A 21 8.80 -14.55 -9.05
CA SER A 21 7.41 -14.59 -9.50
C SER A 21 6.69 -13.29 -9.15
N PRO A 22 6.88 -12.22 -9.95
CA PRO A 22 6.28 -10.91 -9.70
C PRO A 22 4.75 -10.93 -9.61
N GLU A 23 4.08 -11.87 -10.26
CA GLU A 23 2.63 -12.07 -10.21
C GLU A 23 2.10 -12.46 -8.82
N HIS A 24 2.98 -12.90 -7.91
CA HIS A 24 2.64 -13.22 -6.53
C HIS A 24 2.74 -12.01 -5.59
N ALA A 25 3.32 -10.90 -6.03
CA ALA A 25 3.35 -9.67 -5.25
C ALA A 25 1.93 -9.08 -5.18
N PRO A 26 1.34 -8.91 -3.99
CA PRO A 26 0.05 -8.25 -3.88
C PRO A 26 0.20 -6.77 -4.21
N SER A 27 -0.81 -6.18 -4.85
CA SER A 27 -0.85 -4.72 -4.99
C SER A 27 -1.18 -4.05 -3.66
N LEU A 28 -0.63 -2.86 -3.44
CA LEU A 28 -0.90 -2.06 -2.25
C LEU A 28 -2.38 -1.70 -2.15
N ALA A 29 -3.04 -1.49 -3.30
CA ALA A 29 -4.48 -1.28 -3.38
C ALA A 29 -5.25 -2.46 -2.79
N ALA A 30 -4.90 -3.71 -3.17
CA ALA A 30 -5.57 -4.90 -2.65
C ALA A 30 -5.40 -5.04 -1.13
N VAL A 31 -4.22 -4.68 -0.60
CA VAL A 31 -3.95 -4.69 0.84
C VAL A 31 -4.78 -3.59 1.55
N ALA A 32 -4.80 -2.38 1.01
CA ALA A 32 -5.55 -1.25 1.56
C ALA A 32 -7.06 -1.52 1.58
N HIS A 33 -7.63 -2.02 0.46
CA HIS A 33 -9.03 -2.43 0.38
C HIS A 33 -9.40 -3.45 1.45
N ARG A 34 -8.53 -4.45 1.68
CA ARG A 34 -8.75 -5.46 2.72
C ARG A 34 -8.72 -4.87 4.13
N ARG A 35 -7.89 -3.85 4.36
CA ARG A 35 -7.72 -3.19 5.67
C ARG A 35 -8.94 -2.38 6.06
N VAL A 36 -9.58 -1.72 5.09
CA VAL A 36 -10.76 -0.86 5.34
C VAL A 36 -12.08 -1.60 5.19
N HIS A 37 -12.07 -2.83 4.68
CA HIS A 37 -13.27 -3.61 4.45
C HIS A 37 -14.13 -3.73 5.71
N GLY A 38 -15.38 -3.30 5.63
CA GLY A 38 -16.34 -3.37 6.74
C GLY A 38 -16.19 -2.26 7.80
N GLY A 39 -15.31 -1.27 7.58
CA GLY A 39 -15.22 -0.07 8.41
C GLY A 39 -15.97 1.13 7.83
N ASP A 40 -15.87 2.27 8.52
CA ASP A 40 -16.49 3.55 8.10
C ASP A 40 -15.52 4.50 7.38
N HIS A 41 -14.31 4.04 7.08
CA HIS A 41 -13.28 4.84 6.42
C HIS A 41 -13.74 5.30 5.02
N PRO A 42 -13.43 6.55 4.58
CA PRO A 42 -13.82 7.04 3.26
C PRO A 42 -13.43 6.13 2.08
N ALA A 43 -12.30 5.44 2.22
CA ALA A 43 -11.83 4.41 1.28
C ALA A 43 -12.86 3.33 0.93
N VAL A 44 -13.80 3.02 1.84
CA VAL A 44 -14.85 2.02 1.60
C VAL A 44 -15.85 2.49 0.54
N ARG A 45 -16.19 3.79 0.57
CA ARG A 45 -17.15 4.40 -0.37
C ARG A 45 -16.49 5.02 -1.61
N ARG A 46 -15.15 5.15 -1.62
CA ARG A 46 -14.34 5.72 -2.71
C ARG A 46 -13.17 4.80 -3.08
N PRO A 47 -13.44 3.57 -3.56
CA PRO A 47 -12.39 2.63 -3.91
C PRO A 47 -11.45 3.16 -5.01
N GLU A 48 -11.94 4.04 -5.88
CA GLU A 48 -11.14 4.67 -6.93
C GLU A 48 -10.00 5.55 -6.37
N LEU A 49 -10.21 6.19 -5.21
CA LEU A 49 -9.17 6.97 -4.55
C LEU A 49 -8.10 6.07 -3.93
N VAL A 50 -8.49 4.89 -3.44
CA VAL A 50 -7.55 3.90 -2.91
C VAL A 50 -6.61 3.43 -4.01
N ASP A 51 -7.16 3.12 -5.19
CA ASP A 51 -6.36 2.65 -6.33
C ASP A 51 -5.37 3.73 -6.80
N GLU A 52 -5.80 5.00 -6.89
CA GLU A 52 -4.94 6.13 -7.26
C GLU A 52 -3.85 6.40 -6.22
N ALA A 53 -4.23 6.44 -4.94
CA ALA A 53 -3.32 6.66 -3.82
C ALA A 53 -2.29 5.53 -3.71
N ALA A 54 -2.73 4.28 -3.81
CA ALA A 54 -1.87 3.10 -3.78
C ALA A 54 -0.86 3.11 -4.93
N ALA A 55 -1.30 3.40 -6.16
CA ALA A 55 -0.40 3.49 -7.30
C ALA A 55 0.65 4.61 -7.11
N TRP A 56 0.27 5.73 -6.47
CA TRP A 56 1.22 6.80 -6.16
C TRP A 56 2.25 6.38 -5.10
N VAL A 57 1.82 5.74 -4.01
CA VAL A 57 2.72 5.23 -2.96
C VAL A 57 3.65 4.15 -3.51
N GLU A 58 3.14 3.21 -4.31
CA GLU A 58 3.97 2.16 -4.95
C GLU A 58 5.09 2.74 -5.82
N ARG A 59 4.82 3.85 -6.54
CA ARG A 59 5.86 4.53 -7.34
C ARG A 59 6.91 5.21 -6.46
N LYS A 60 6.52 5.70 -5.28
CA LYS A 60 7.42 6.40 -4.34
C LYS A 60 8.24 5.45 -3.48
N THR A 61 7.67 4.30 -3.13
CA THR A 61 8.24 3.34 -2.19
C THR A 61 8.03 1.92 -2.73
N PRO A 62 8.72 1.54 -3.82
CA PRO A 62 8.54 0.22 -4.45
C PRO A 62 8.92 -0.96 -3.54
N GLU A 63 9.72 -0.72 -2.50
CA GLU A 63 10.21 -1.71 -1.55
C GLU A 63 9.28 -2.00 -0.36
N TRP A 64 8.08 -1.39 -0.33
CA TRP A 64 7.13 -1.50 0.79
C TRP A 64 6.81 -2.95 1.20
N LEU A 65 6.82 -3.88 0.24
CA LEU A 65 6.57 -5.32 0.45
C LEU A 65 7.68 -6.06 1.18
N THR A 66 8.92 -5.58 1.12
CA THR A 66 10.13 -6.34 1.53
C THR A 66 10.86 -5.74 2.73
N THR A 67 10.60 -4.47 3.05
CA THR A 67 11.21 -3.75 4.18
C THR A 67 10.46 -3.92 5.50
N GLY A 68 9.23 -4.44 5.46
CA GLY A 68 8.34 -4.47 6.62
C GLY A 68 7.59 -3.16 6.86
N ALA A 69 7.66 -2.21 5.93
CA ALA A 69 6.91 -0.95 5.93
C ALA A 69 5.49 -1.10 5.35
N VAL A 70 4.90 -2.31 5.43
CA VAL A 70 3.57 -2.58 4.87
C VAL A 70 2.51 -1.74 5.56
N ASP A 71 2.53 -1.71 6.90
CA ASP A 71 1.57 -0.93 7.68
C ASP A 71 1.72 0.57 7.38
N ASP A 72 2.96 1.08 7.37
CA ASP A 72 3.23 2.50 7.05
C ASP A 72 2.78 2.88 5.63
N ALA A 73 3.00 2.01 4.64
CA ALA A 73 2.58 2.25 3.26
C ALA A 73 1.06 2.23 3.12
N VAL A 74 0.38 1.32 3.83
CA VAL A 74 -1.09 1.28 3.86
C VAL A 74 -1.65 2.51 4.55
N ASP A 75 -1.11 2.89 5.71
CA ASP A 75 -1.55 4.08 6.44
C ASP A 75 -1.37 5.35 5.58
N GLN A 76 -0.24 5.47 4.85
CA GLN A 76 -0.04 6.56 3.90
C GLN A 76 -1.09 6.61 2.77
N VAL A 77 -1.52 5.46 2.26
CA VAL A 77 -2.62 5.38 1.28
C VAL A 77 -3.92 5.87 1.90
N LEU A 78 -4.23 5.42 3.10
CA LEU A 78 -5.49 5.76 3.79
C LEU A 78 -5.55 7.24 4.16
N ASP A 79 -4.48 7.80 4.71
CA ASP A 79 -4.34 9.23 5.01
C ASP A 79 -4.55 10.09 3.75
N PHE A 80 -4.01 9.65 2.61
CA PHE A 80 -4.17 10.36 1.35
C PHE A 80 -5.63 10.33 0.86
N VAL A 81 -6.31 9.20 1.04
CA VAL A 81 -7.75 9.08 0.73
C VAL A 81 -8.58 9.99 1.64
N GLU A 82 -8.29 10.06 2.93
CA GLU A 82 -8.97 10.98 3.84
C GLU A 82 -8.78 12.44 3.43
N MET A 83 -7.55 12.81 3.04
CA MET A 83 -7.22 14.14 2.54
C MET A 83 -8.05 14.50 1.31
N LEU A 84 -8.06 13.62 0.30
CA LEU A 84 -8.81 13.81 -0.95
C LEU A 84 -10.33 13.82 -0.72
N ASP A 85 -10.83 13.01 0.21
CA ASP A 85 -12.24 13.00 0.58
C ASP A 85 -12.68 14.28 1.29
N ALA A 86 -11.81 14.84 2.13
CA ALA A 86 -11.99 16.15 2.75
C ALA A 86 -11.87 17.33 1.75
N GLY A 87 -11.57 17.06 0.47
CA GLY A 87 -11.36 18.08 -0.55
C GLY A 87 -10.02 18.81 -0.43
N VAL A 88 -9.09 18.26 0.34
CA VAL A 88 -7.73 18.77 0.51
C VAL A 88 -6.84 18.04 -0.51
N GLY A 89 -6.16 18.81 -1.37
CA GLY A 89 -5.37 18.26 -2.49
C GLY A 89 -6.15 18.27 -3.80
N GLY A 90 -5.80 19.21 -4.68
CA GLY A 90 -6.40 19.28 -6.01
C GLY A 90 -5.99 18.10 -6.88
N ARG A 91 -6.89 17.65 -7.76
CA ARG A 91 -6.60 16.76 -8.89
C ARG A 91 -5.36 17.30 -9.62
N GLN A 92 -4.25 16.60 -9.55
CA GLN A 92 -3.05 17.02 -10.28
C GLN A 92 -3.33 16.85 -11.79
N PRO A 93 -3.02 17.86 -12.63
CA PRO A 93 -3.34 17.82 -14.06
C PRO A 93 -2.59 16.67 -14.73
N ALA A 94 -3.30 15.94 -15.59
CA ALA A 94 -2.70 14.97 -16.49
C ALA A 94 -1.57 15.65 -17.28
N VAL A 95 -0.33 15.21 -17.05
CA VAL A 95 0.82 15.66 -17.82
C VAL A 95 0.63 15.10 -19.22
N THR A 96 0.35 16.00 -20.17
CA THR A 96 0.31 15.73 -21.61
C THR A 96 1.68 16.07 -22.19
#